data_AF-A0A3D1RNK8-F1
#
_entry.id   AF-A0A3D1RNK8-F1
#
_cell.length_a   1.000
_cell.length_b   1.000
_cell.length_c   1.000
_cell.angle_alpha   90.00
_cell.angle_beta   90.00
_cell.angle_gamma   90.00
#
_symmetry.space_group_name_H-M   'P 1'
#
loop_
_entity.id
_entity.type
_entity.pdbx_description
1 polymer ?
#
loop_
_entity_poly.entity_id
_entity_poly.type
_entity_poly.pdbx_seq_one_letter_code
_entity_poly.pdbx_strand_id
1 'polypeptide(L)'
;MTGATHLVTGAVIYRYGSSNTPYPLLLLAFLSHFLLDAVPHYELSLNWNFVLAAAALIFLCRQGYVLKDYLIIAAGLMGVPADLNWLFGISSSLSSLHSLIHFKHTYPVSPLLLFLELTIALICVYLLLRKPTAASELPEARG
;
A
#
# COMPACT_ATOMS: atom_id res chain seq x y z
N MET A 1 0.55 -8.12 5.52
CA MET A 1 -0.83 -8.09 4.99
C MET A 1 -0.80 -8.55 3.53
N THR A 2 -1.93 -8.64 2.84
CA THR A 2 -1.93 -8.89 1.39
C THR A 2 -1.28 -7.75 0.63
N GLY A 3 -0.59 -8.09 -0.47
CA GLY A 3 0.04 -7.10 -1.36
C GLY A 3 -0.96 -6.07 -1.90
N ALA A 4 -2.22 -6.45 -2.09
CA ALA A 4 -3.27 -5.51 -2.50
C ALA A 4 -3.49 -4.40 -1.48
N THR A 5 -3.58 -4.74 -0.19
CA THR A 5 -3.75 -3.77 0.91
C THR A 5 -2.59 -2.79 0.96
N HIS A 6 -1.36 -3.27 0.81
CA HIS A 6 -0.17 -2.43 0.74
C HIS A 6 -0.20 -1.45 -0.45
N LEU A 7 -0.53 -1.94 -1.64
CA LEU A 7 -0.63 -1.11 -2.85
C LEU A 7 -1.66 0.01 -2.70
N VAL A 8 -2.90 -0.31 -2.29
CA VAL A 8 -3.97 0.69 -2.20
C VAL A 8 -3.73 1.68 -1.05
N THR A 9 -3.09 1.24 0.03
CA THR A 9 -2.76 2.11 1.17
C THR A 9 -1.68 3.12 0.79
N GLY A 10 -0.60 2.68 0.13
CA GLY A 10 0.46 3.58 -0.36
C GLY A 10 -0.09 4.66 -1.30
N ALA A 11 -0.99 4.26 -2.22
CA ALA A 11 -1.68 5.19 -3.11
C ALA A 11 -2.57 6.20 -2.37
N VAL A 12 -3.29 5.79 -1.33
CA VAL A 12 -4.12 6.69 -0.49
C VAL A 12 -3.26 7.69 0.27
N ILE A 13 -2.15 7.24 0.87
CA ILE A 13 -1.22 8.12 1.60
C ILE A 13 -0.71 9.23 0.70
N TYR A 14 -0.31 8.89 -0.52
CA TYR A 14 0.14 9.88 -1.49
C TYR A 14 -0.98 10.83 -1.91
N ARG A 15 -2.19 10.31 -2.18
CA ARG A 15 -3.30 11.12 -2.67
C ARG A 15 -3.83 12.13 -1.63
N TYR A 16 -3.89 11.72 -0.37
CA TYR A 16 -4.50 12.52 0.70
C TYR A 16 -3.46 13.18 1.61
N GLY A 17 -2.19 12.81 1.49
CA GLY A 17 -1.11 13.45 2.21
C GLY A 17 -0.87 14.88 1.70
N SER A 18 -0.54 15.78 2.63
CA SER A 18 -0.20 17.16 2.31
C SER A 18 1.31 17.35 2.42
N SER A 19 1.94 17.69 1.30
CA SER A 19 3.36 18.07 1.26
C SER A 19 3.65 18.92 0.02
N ASN A 20 4.59 19.85 0.16
CA ASN A 20 5.05 20.69 -0.96
C ASN A 20 5.80 19.87 -2.04
N THR A 21 6.27 18.66 -1.71
CA THR A 21 6.97 17.77 -2.64
C THR A 21 6.42 16.34 -2.53
N PRO A 22 6.57 15.50 -3.58
CA PRO A 22 6.06 14.13 -3.55
C PRO A 22 6.91 13.17 -2.69
N TYR A 23 8.20 13.47 -2.47
CA TYR A 23 9.14 12.54 -1.82
C TYR A 23 8.75 12.11 -0.39
N PRO A 24 8.33 13.02 0.51
CA PRO A 24 7.90 12.62 1.85
C PRO A 24 6.69 11.68 1.80
N LEU A 25 5.80 11.85 0.82
CA LEU A 25 4.61 11.01 0.66
C LEU A 25 4.97 9.62 0.12
N LEU A 26 5.92 9.53 -0.81
CA LEU A 26 6.45 8.25 -1.28
C LEU A 26 7.19 7.48 -0.18
N LEU A 27 7.95 8.19 0.66
CA LEU A 27 8.59 7.59 1.83
C LEU A 27 7.53 7.11 2.85
N LEU A 28 6.49 7.89 3.12
CA LEU A 28 5.39 7.46 3.98
C LEU A 28 4.64 6.26 3.41
N ALA A 29 4.42 6.23 2.09
CA ALA A 29 3.84 5.07 1.41
C ALA A 29 4.71 3.81 1.61
N PHE A 30 6.04 3.94 1.52
CA PHE A 30 6.97 2.86 1.83
C PHE A 30 6.90 2.42 3.30
N LEU A 31 6.98 3.37 4.24
CA LEU A 31 6.95 3.08 5.67
C LEU A 31 5.62 2.47 6.12
N SER A 32 4.53 2.75 5.40
CA SER A 32 3.22 2.16 5.68
C SER A 32 3.21 0.64 5.57
N HIS A 33 4.10 0.06 4.75
CA HIS A 33 4.26 -1.39 4.65
C HIS A 33 4.51 -2.01 6.03
N PHE A 34 5.52 -1.50 6.73
CA PHE A 34 5.92 -1.98 8.04
C PHE A 34 4.87 -1.74 9.11
N LEU A 35 4.13 -0.62 9.01
CA LEU A 35 3.04 -0.33 9.94
C LEU A 35 1.88 -1.32 9.77
N LEU A 36 1.53 -1.65 8.53
CA LEU A 36 0.50 -2.62 8.21
C LEU A 36 0.91 -4.04 8.62
N ASP A 37 2.17 -4.40 8.40
CA ASP A 37 2.72 -5.71 8.78
C ASP A 37 2.89 -5.89 10.28
N ALA A 38 3.02 -4.80 11.04
CA ALA A 38 3.00 -4.87 12.51
C ALA A 38 1.63 -5.33 13.08
N VAL A 39 0.55 -5.22 12.30
CA VAL A 39 -0.78 -5.68 12.71
C VAL A 39 -0.90 -7.17 12.41
N PRO A 40 -1.31 -8.02 13.38
CA PRO A 40 -1.59 -9.43 13.12
C PRO A 40 -2.57 -9.60 11.96
N HIS A 41 -2.19 -10.39 10.96
CA HIS A 41 -2.98 -10.61 9.76
C HIS A 41 -2.91 -12.06 9.32
N TYR A 42 -3.95 -12.51 8.63
CA TYR A 42 -4.01 -13.87 8.11
C TYR A 42 -3.23 -13.95 6.79
N GLU A 43 -2.22 -14.82 6.73
CA GLU A 43 -1.43 -15.01 5.51
C GLU A 43 -2.20 -15.86 4.48
N LEU A 44 -2.61 -15.22 3.38
CA LEU A 44 -3.08 -15.93 2.21
C LEU A 44 -1.94 -16.68 1.53
N SER A 45 -2.26 -17.78 0.84
CA SER A 45 -1.28 -18.44 -0.03
C SER A 45 -0.69 -17.44 -1.04
N LEU A 46 0.58 -17.63 -1.38
CA LEU A 46 1.32 -16.76 -2.30
C LEU A 46 0.57 -16.50 -3.62
N ASN A 47 -0.08 -17.52 -4.19
CA ASN A 47 -0.85 -17.41 -5.43
C ASN A 47 -2.00 -16.40 -5.32
N TRP A 48 -2.80 -16.49 -4.26
CA TRP A 48 -3.89 -15.54 -4.02
C TRP A 48 -3.39 -14.13 -3.76
N ASN A 49 -2.27 -13.99 -3.05
CA ASN A 49 -1.62 -12.69 -2.86
C ASN A 49 -1.19 -12.04 -4.18
N PHE A 50 -0.60 -12.80 -5.10
CA PHE A 50 -0.26 -12.30 -6.43
C PHE A 50 -1.47 -11.87 -7.25
N VAL A 51 -2.55 -12.67 -7.24
CA VAL A 51 -3.79 -12.34 -7.95
C VAL A 51 -4.38 -11.03 -7.44
N LEU A 52 -4.46 -10.87 -6.11
CA LEU A 52 -4.99 -9.65 -5.49
C LEU A 52 -4.09 -8.44 -5.76
N ALA A 53 -2.77 -8.60 -5.66
CA ALA A 53 -1.81 -7.53 -5.95
C ALA A 53 -1.90 -7.07 -7.42
N ALA A 54 -2.02 -8.00 -8.36
CA ALA A 54 -2.19 -7.68 -9.78
C ALA A 54 -3.51 -6.92 -10.04
N ALA A 55 -4.61 -7.35 -9.42
CA ALA A 55 -5.90 -6.67 -9.52
C ALA A 55 -5.83 -5.24 -8.96
N ALA A 56 -5.19 -5.05 -7.80
CA ALA A 56 -4.95 -3.75 -7.20
C ALA A 56 -4.08 -2.85 -8.09
N LEU A 57 -3.02 -3.40 -8.70
CA LEU A 57 -2.16 -2.65 -9.61
C LEU A 57 -2.92 -2.19 -10.86
N ILE A 58 -3.72 -3.07 -11.48
CA ILE A 58 -4.60 -2.70 -12.61
C ILE A 58 -5.55 -1.57 -12.21
N PHE A 59 -6.14 -1.67 -11.02
CA PHE A 59 -6.99 -0.61 -10.48
C PHE A 59 -6.23 0.72 -10.32
N LEU A 60 -5.03 0.71 -9.75
CA LEU A 60 -4.20 1.91 -9.59
C LEU A 60 -3.78 2.51 -10.92
N CYS A 61 -3.43 1.70 -11.92
CA CYS A 61 -3.13 2.16 -13.27
C CYS A 61 -4.34 2.88 -13.89
N ARG A 62 -5.56 2.32 -13.71
CA ARG A 62 -6.80 2.98 -14.13
C ARG A 62 -7.01 4.29 -13.38
N GLN A 63 -6.80 4.33 -12.06
CA GLN A 63 -6.95 5.57 -11.29
C GLN A 63 -5.95 6.64 -11.71
N GLY A 64 -4.68 6.30 -11.90
CA GLY A 64 -3.67 7.23 -12.37
C GLY A 64 -4.02 7.82 -13.74
N TYR A 65 -4.57 7.01 -14.64
CA TYR A 65 -5.06 7.48 -15.93
C TYR A 65 -6.27 8.42 -15.83
N VAL A 66 -7.25 8.09 -14.98
CA VAL A 66 -8.49 8.88 -14.78
C VAL A 66 -8.20 10.21 -14.10
N LEU A 67 -7.30 10.22 -13.12
CA LEU A 67 -6.91 11.40 -12.34
C LEU A 67 -5.83 12.24 -13.02
N LYS A 68 -5.21 11.71 -14.10
CA LYS A 68 -4.02 12.28 -14.75
C LYS A 68 -2.83 12.44 -13.78
N ASP A 69 -2.77 11.60 -12.76
CA ASP A 69 -1.70 11.56 -11.78
C ASP A 69 -1.08 10.16 -11.73
N TYR A 70 0.03 9.96 -12.45
CA TYR A 70 0.72 8.68 -12.50
C TYR A 70 1.59 8.41 -11.27
N LEU A 71 1.89 9.42 -10.45
CA LEU A 71 2.65 9.22 -9.21
C LEU A 71 1.87 8.39 -8.20
N ILE A 72 0.54 8.33 -8.31
CA ILE A 72 -0.29 7.44 -7.49
C ILE A 72 0.07 5.96 -7.67
N ILE A 73 0.52 5.59 -8.88
CA ILE A 73 0.96 4.22 -9.20
C ILE A 73 2.29 3.96 -8.52
N ALA A 74 3.24 4.89 -8.64
CA ALA A 74 4.54 4.80 -7.97
C ALA A 74 4.36 4.72 -6.44
N ALA A 75 3.50 5.54 -5.87
CA ALA A 75 3.17 5.51 -4.44
C ALA A 75 2.57 4.17 -4.00
N GLY A 76 1.67 3.59 -4.79
CA GLY A 76 1.18 2.24 -4.52
C GLY A 76 2.29 1.20 -4.55
N LEU A 77 3.13 1.23 -5.59
CA LEU A 77 4.29 0.33 -5.72
C LEU A 77 5.31 0.49 -4.58
N MET A 78 5.41 1.67 -3.95
CA MET A 78 6.24 1.85 -2.76
C MET A 78 5.77 1.02 -1.56
N GLY A 79 4.53 0.54 -1.53
CA GLY A 79 4.00 -0.28 -0.44
C GLY A 79 4.46 -1.76 -0.44
N VAL A 80 5.01 -2.27 -1.55
CA VAL A 80 5.41 -3.68 -1.72
C VAL A 80 6.92 -4.02 -1.79
N PRO A 81 7.90 -3.09 -1.78
CA PRO A 81 9.31 -3.46 -1.93
C PRO A 81 9.85 -4.39 -0.83
N ALA A 82 9.32 -4.30 0.39
CA ALA A 82 9.74 -5.17 1.49
C ALA A 82 9.35 -6.64 1.22
N ASP A 83 8.14 -6.90 0.71
CA ASP A 83 7.72 -8.23 0.28
C ASP A 83 8.58 -8.75 -0.88
N LEU A 84 8.83 -7.91 -1.89
CA LEU A 84 9.69 -8.29 -3.01
C LEU A 84 11.11 -8.62 -2.52
N ASN A 85 11.63 -7.84 -1.59
CA ASN A 85 12.92 -8.10 -0.98
C ASN A 85 12.94 -9.42 -0.20
N TRP A 86 11.88 -9.73 0.53
CA TRP A 86 11.76 -11.01 1.24
C TRP A 86 11.70 -12.20 0.27
N LEU A 87 10.98 -12.08 -0.85
CA LEU A 87 10.85 -13.12 -1.86
C LEU A 87 12.14 -13.35 -2.67
N PHE A 88 12.84 -12.27 -3.04
CA PHE A 88 13.98 -12.33 -3.96
C PHE A 88 15.35 -12.17 -3.28
N GLY A 89 15.39 -11.87 -1.98
CA GLY A 89 16.63 -11.74 -1.21
C GLY A 89 17.53 -10.58 -1.67
N ILE A 90 16.94 -9.45 -2.09
CA ILE A 90 17.66 -8.34 -2.74
C ILE A 90 18.63 -7.64 -1.75
N SER A 91 18.26 -7.51 -0.49
CA SER A 91 18.99 -6.79 0.56
C SER A 91 18.79 -7.43 1.93
N SER A 92 19.89 -7.81 2.56
CA SER A 92 19.92 -8.39 3.92
C SER A 92 19.45 -7.40 5.00
N SER A 93 19.75 -6.10 4.83
CA SER A 93 19.30 -5.04 5.75
C SER A 93 17.79 -4.89 5.74
N LEU A 94 17.19 -4.92 4.54
CA LEU A 94 15.74 -4.80 4.40
C LEU A 94 15.02 -6.06 4.92
N SER A 95 15.60 -7.24 4.71
CA SER A 95 15.08 -8.49 5.28
C SER A 95 15.13 -8.49 6.81
N SER A 96 16.22 -7.96 7.40
CA SER A 96 16.35 -7.84 8.86
C SER A 96 15.29 -6.90 9.43
N LEU A 97 15.06 -5.77 8.77
CA LEU A 97 14.06 -4.78 9.20
C LEU A 97 12.64 -5.33 9.09
N HIS A 98 12.31 -6.01 7.98
CA HIS A 98 11.01 -6.67 7.78
C HIS A 98 10.77 -7.77 8.82
N SER A 99 11.78 -8.60 9.08
CA SER A 99 11.70 -9.69 10.05
C SER A 99 11.51 -9.18 11.49
N LEU A 100 12.18 -8.11 11.89
CA LEU A 100 12.03 -7.52 13.23
C LEU A 100 10.57 -7.14 13.56
N ILE A 101 9.80 -6.79 12.54
CA ILE A 101 8.42 -6.34 12.68
C ILE A 101 7.45 -7.53 12.66
N HIS A 102 7.73 -8.54 11.83
CA HIS A 102 6.98 -9.81 11.78
C HIS A 102 7.17 -10.70 13.02
N PHE A 103 8.29 -10.63 13.73
CA PHE A 103 8.61 -11.59 14.80
C PHE A 103 7.83 -11.46 16.13
N LYS A 104 6.80 -10.61 16.21
CA LYS A 104 5.93 -10.48 17.40
C LYS A 104 4.54 -11.12 17.27
N HIS A 105 4.35 -12.06 16.34
CA HIS A 105 3.04 -12.69 16.16
C HIS A 105 2.79 -13.83 17.16
N THR A 106 1.69 -13.69 17.92
CA THR A 106 1.10 -14.76 18.72
C THR A 106 0.28 -15.64 17.77
N TYR A 107 0.75 -16.85 17.50
CA TYR A 107 0.05 -17.84 16.67
C TYR A 107 -0.86 -18.72 17.54
N PRO A 108 -2.02 -19.18 17.02
CA PRO A 108 -2.53 -19.01 15.66
C PRO A 108 -3.28 -17.68 15.44
N VAL A 109 -3.09 -17.09 14.25
CA VAL A 109 -3.78 -15.86 13.83
C VAL A 109 -5.17 -16.21 13.28
N SER A 110 -6.23 -15.58 13.80
CA SER A 110 -7.61 -15.87 13.41
C SER A 110 -7.89 -15.47 11.95
N PRO A 111 -8.57 -16.31 11.15
CA PRO A 111 -9.05 -15.94 9.82
C PRO A 111 -9.97 -14.70 9.82
N LEU A 112 -10.56 -14.34 10.97
CA LEU A 112 -11.35 -13.11 11.09
C LEU A 112 -10.55 -11.85 10.79
N LEU A 113 -9.21 -11.89 10.96
CA LEU A 113 -8.34 -10.76 10.62
C LEU A 113 -8.28 -10.50 9.11
N LEU A 114 -8.65 -11.48 8.28
CA LEU A 114 -8.83 -11.26 6.85
C LEU A 114 -9.99 -10.29 6.56
N PHE A 115 -11.06 -10.28 7.38
CA PHE A 115 -12.14 -9.30 7.24
C PHE A 115 -11.68 -7.89 7.60
N LEU A 116 -10.86 -7.75 8.64
CA LEU A 116 -10.26 -6.45 8.99
C LEU A 116 -9.43 -5.94 7.82
N GLU A 117 -8.59 -6.80 7.27
CA GLU A 117 -7.73 -6.44 6.14
C GLU A 117 -8.54 -6.07 4.88
N LEU A 118 -9.53 -6.88 4.53
CA LEU A 118 -10.45 -6.60 3.44
C LEU A 118 -11.16 -5.26 3.64
N THR A 119 -11.57 -4.95 4.87
CA THR A 119 -12.23 -3.68 5.21
C THR A 119 -11.29 -2.51 4.97
N ILE A 120 -10.03 -2.58 5.42
CA ILE A 120 -9.02 -1.55 5.19
C ILE A 120 -8.80 -1.36 3.68
N ALA A 121 -8.60 -2.44 2.93
CA ALA A 121 -8.40 -2.39 1.49
C ALA A 121 -9.60 -1.74 0.77
N LEU A 122 -10.83 -2.13 1.13
CA LEU A 122 -12.06 -1.56 0.54
C LEU A 122 -12.23 -0.08 0.88
N ILE A 123 -11.91 0.35 2.10
CA ILE A 123 -11.90 1.77 2.46
C ILE A 123 -10.91 2.53 1.59
N CYS A 124 -9.69 2.02 1.41
CA CYS A 124 -8.69 2.66 0.55
C CYS A 124 -9.17 2.75 -0.91
N VAL A 125 -9.74 1.67 -1.45
CA VAL A 125 -10.33 1.67 -2.80
C VAL A 125 -11.45 2.70 -2.92
N TYR A 126 -12.35 2.78 -1.93
CA TYR A 126 -13.43 3.75 -1.90
C TYR A 126 -12.90 5.20 -1.90
N LEU A 127 -11.89 5.50 -1.08
CA LEU A 127 -11.24 6.80 -1.05
C LEU A 127 -10.60 7.14 -2.41
N LEU A 128 -9.95 6.17 -3.06
CA LEU A 128 -9.37 6.36 -4.39
C LEU A 128 -10.43 6.52 -5.50
N LEU A 129 -11.65 6.04 -5.31
CA LEU A 129 -12.76 6.25 -6.23
C LEU A 129 -13.44 7.62 -6.06
N ARG A 130 -13.35 8.22 -4.87
CA ARG A 130 -13.99 9.49 -4.57
C ARG A 130 -13.38 10.60 -5.45
N LYS A 131 -14.21 11.40 -6.11
CA LYS A 131 -13.71 12.58 -6.85
C LYS A 131 -13.06 13.58 -5.88
N PRO A 132 -12.04 14.36 -6.33
CA PRO A 132 -11.54 15.48 -5.55
C PRO A 132 -12.71 16.38 -5.15
N THR A 133 -12.91 16.61 -3.85
CA THR A 133 -13.80 17.67 -3.37
C THR A 133 -13.08 19.01 -3.55
N ALA A 134 -13.78 20.08 -3.92
CA ALA A 134 -13.21 21.40 -4.26
C ALA A 134 -12.18 21.99 -3.26
N ALA A 135 -12.12 21.51 -2.01
CA ALA A 135 -11.08 21.86 -1.04
C ALA A 135 -9.72 21.16 -1.26
N SER A 136 -9.64 20.19 -2.17
CA SER A 136 -8.43 19.47 -2.56
C SER A 136 -8.01 19.78 -4.00
N GLU A 137 -8.42 20.93 -4.54
CA GLU A 137 -7.70 21.52 -5.67
C GLU A 137 -6.26 21.72 -5.19
N LEU A 138 -5.41 20.74 -5.52
CA LEU A 138 -3.97 20.90 -5.48
C LEU A 138 -3.65 22.24 -6.14
N PRO A 139 -2.73 23.04 -5.57
CA PRO A 139 -2.37 24.32 -6.17
C PRO A 139 -2.05 24.06 -7.64
N GLU A 140 -2.78 24.74 -8.52
CA GLU A 140 -2.48 24.79 -9.93
C GLU A 140 -0.98 25.05 -10.11
N ALA A 141 -0.39 24.36 -11.07
CA ALA A 141 1.01 24.45 -11.48
C ALA A 141 2.04 23.80 -10.52
N ARG A 142 2.26 22.50 -10.72
CA ARG A 142 3.63 21.96 -10.69
C ARG A 142 4.16 22.00 -12.13
N GLY A 143 4.55 23.20 -12.56
CA GLY A 143 5.38 23.43 -13.75
C GLY A 143 6.84 23.10 -13.48
#